data_AF-A0A519HPN7-F1
#
_entry.id   AF-A0A519HPN7-F1
#
_cell.length_a   1.000
_cell.length_b   1.000
_cell.length_c   1.000
_cell.angle_alpha   90.00
_cell.angle_beta   90.00
_cell.angle_gamma   90.00
#
_symmetry.space_group_name_H-M   'P 1'
#
loop_
_entity.id
_entity.type
_entity.pdbx_description
1 polymer ?
#
loop_
_entity_poly.entity_id
_entity_poly.type
_entity_poly.pdbx_seq_one_letter_code
_entity_poly.pdbx_strand_id
1 'polypeptide(L)'
;MPSSAWAVVAASAAAASRERQKRVMESGSQKGKTVSLTRQALTPRVRKDRLRPGESPGFGRQGHQSPCPLSRPNMLRSIWRHRARSPPMRSTRFSTSRWLTAALVSCATCAFAAPPPAAPSQPVTDTLHGVQVADPYRNLENVKSPQTQEWLKAQGAYAEEQLARIQGREAMTQRIAELARATGDLVVALTRMPGDKLFYLKRKAGENQYKLIVRQGMAGAEQVLVDPEAMAKAKGGVPHAVNYFVPSWDGRHIAYGVSAGGSEDASLYVMKVATGELVGEPIPRVHEGLLSWTPDSKAFTFN
;
A
#
# COMPACT_ATOMS: atom_id res chain seq x y z
N MET A 1 31.87 -19.88 36.93
CA MET A 1 31.03 -18.66 36.86
C MET A 1 31.31 -17.94 35.54
N PRO A 2 30.33 -17.31 34.86
CA PRO A 2 28.90 -17.24 35.15
C PRO A 2 28.02 -17.88 34.05
N SER A 3 26.99 -18.61 34.48
CA SER A 3 25.85 -19.07 33.68
C SER A 3 24.62 -18.90 34.57
N SER A 4 23.79 -17.89 34.31
CA SER A 4 22.48 -17.73 34.96
C SER A 4 21.61 -16.62 34.34
N ALA A 5 22.20 -15.63 33.66
CA ALA A 5 21.43 -14.51 33.11
C ALA A 5 20.56 -14.87 31.89
N TRP A 6 21.00 -15.81 31.04
CA TRP A 6 20.28 -16.16 29.81
C TRP A 6 19.06 -17.06 30.03
N ALA A 7 19.07 -17.92 31.05
CA ALA A 7 17.97 -18.83 31.36
C ALA A 7 16.73 -18.07 31.89
N VAL A 8 16.92 -16.98 32.63
CA VAL A 8 15.83 -16.18 33.21
C VAL A 8 15.11 -15.36 32.14
N VAL A 9 15.83 -14.85 31.13
CA VAL A 9 15.24 -14.08 30.03
C VAL A 9 14.43 -14.99 29.08
N ALA A 10 14.93 -16.19 28.79
CA ALA A 10 14.23 -17.16 27.96
C ALA A 10 12.94 -17.68 28.62
N ALA A 11 12.96 -17.91 29.93
CA ALA A 11 11.78 -18.35 30.69
C ALA A 11 10.69 -17.26 30.76
N SER A 12 11.08 -15.99 30.90
CA SER A 12 10.16 -14.84 30.94
C SER A 12 9.47 -14.60 29.59
N ALA A 13 10.21 -14.77 28.48
CA ALA A 13 9.65 -14.68 27.12
C ALA A 13 8.67 -15.83 26.81
N ALA A 14 8.96 -17.04 27.29
CA ALA A 14 8.08 -18.20 27.10
C ALA A 14 6.78 -18.10 27.92
N ALA A 15 6.82 -17.51 29.12
CA ALA A 15 5.64 -17.26 29.94
C ALA A 15 4.73 -16.16 29.33
N ALA A 16 5.33 -15.07 28.84
CA ALA A 16 4.60 -14.00 28.16
C ALA A 16 3.93 -14.45 26.84
N SER A 17 4.51 -15.45 26.16
CA SER A 17 3.96 -16.04 24.94
C SER A 17 2.72 -16.90 25.21
N ARG A 18 2.74 -17.72 26.28
CA ARG A 18 1.60 -18.57 26.66
C ARG A 18 0.40 -17.76 27.15
N GLU A 19 0.66 -16.69 27.91
CA GLU A 19 -0.39 -15.78 28.37
C GLU A 19 -1.03 -15.01 27.20
N ARG A 20 -0.23 -14.69 26.16
CA ARG A 20 -0.71 -14.06 24.93
C ARG A 20 -1.55 -15.01 24.07
N GLN A 21 -1.20 -16.30 23.99
CA GLN A 21 -1.99 -17.29 23.25
C GLN A 21 -3.31 -17.64 23.95
N LYS A 22 -3.35 -17.68 25.29
CA LYS A 22 -4.60 -17.88 26.05
C LYS A 22 -5.61 -16.75 25.79
N ARG A 23 -5.12 -15.50 25.72
CA ARG A 23 -5.93 -14.31 25.43
C ARG A 23 -6.41 -14.23 23.97
N VAL A 24 -5.76 -14.94 23.04
CA VAL A 24 -6.18 -15.06 21.63
C VAL A 24 -7.37 -16.00 21.47
N MET A 25 -7.42 -17.10 22.24
CA MET A 25 -8.50 -18.09 22.18
C MET A 25 -9.83 -17.60 22.78
N GLU A 26 -9.81 -16.62 23.70
CA GLU A 26 -11.02 -16.09 24.35
C GLU A 26 -11.73 -14.96 23.58
N SER A 27 -11.21 -14.50 22.43
CA SER A 27 -11.71 -13.27 21.76
C SER A 27 -12.46 -13.47 20.44
N GLY A 28 -12.93 -14.69 20.18
CA GLY A 28 -13.72 -15.02 18.99
C GLY A 28 -15.13 -14.43 19.01
N SER A 29 -15.33 -13.35 18.25
CA SER A 29 -16.58 -12.76 17.71
C SER A 29 -16.67 -11.27 18.03
N GLN A 30 -16.10 -10.43 17.15
CA GLN A 30 -16.28 -8.98 17.22
C GLN A 30 -17.45 -8.57 16.34
N LYS A 31 -18.65 -8.52 16.94
CA LYS A 31 -19.76 -7.73 16.40
C LYS A 31 -19.43 -6.24 16.63
N GLY A 32 -19.75 -5.39 15.65
CA GLY A 32 -19.35 -3.98 15.55
C GLY A 32 -19.20 -3.27 16.90
N LYS A 33 -17.97 -2.84 17.20
CA LYS A 33 -17.64 -2.19 18.47
C LYS A 33 -17.93 -0.70 18.37
N THR A 34 -18.61 -0.16 19.38
CA THR A 34 -18.85 1.29 19.51
C THR A 34 -17.84 1.87 20.50
N VAL A 35 -17.11 2.90 20.10
CA VAL A 35 -16.26 3.68 21.02
C VAL A 35 -16.96 4.98 21.34
N SER A 36 -17.28 5.21 22.61
CA SER A 36 -17.80 6.49 23.09
C SER A 36 -16.65 7.40 23.51
N LEU A 37 -16.58 8.60 22.94
CA LEU A 37 -15.57 9.63 23.30
C LEU A 37 -15.92 10.38 24.60
N THR A 38 -16.92 9.93 25.35
CA THR A 38 -17.39 10.62 26.56
C THR A 38 -17.07 9.78 27.79
N ARG A 39 -16.18 10.27 28.66
CA ARG A 39 -16.06 9.78 30.03
C ARG A 39 -16.60 10.86 30.98
N GLN A 40 -17.90 10.80 31.27
CA GLN A 40 -18.50 11.32 32.51
C GLN A 40 -19.95 10.83 32.61
N ALA A 41 -20.29 10.33 33.80
CA ALA A 41 -21.60 9.79 34.15
C ALA A 41 -22.65 10.90 34.27
N LEU A 42 -23.85 10.66 33.73
CA LEU A 42 -25.15 10.75 34.41
C LEU A 42 -26.27 10.38 33.43
N THR A 43 -27.21 9.59 33.92
CA THR A 43 -28.33 8.94 33.23
C THR A 43 -29.43 9.92 32.78
N PRO A 44 -30.26 9.56 31.78
CA PRO A 44 -31.17 10.48 31.10
C PRO A 44 -32.58 10.49 31.70
N ARG A 45 -33.30 11.61 31.55
CA ARG A 45 -34.77 11.68 31.70
C ARG A 45 -35.43 11.88 30.33
N VAL A 46 -36.38 10.99 30.08
CA VAL A 46 -37.21 10.78 28.88
C VAL A 46 -38.01 12.02 28.46
N ARG A 47 -38.16 12.24 27.15
CA ARG A 47 -39.47 12.50 26.49
C ARG A 47 -39.48 11.96 25.06
N LYS A 48 -40.39 11.02 24.81
CA LYS A 48 -40.85 10.59 23.49
C LYS A 48 -41.81 11.67 22.98
N ASP A 49 -41.58 12.17 21.77
CA ASP A 49 -42.68 12.67 20.95
C ASP A 49 -42.61 12.08 19.55
N ARG A 50 -43.79 11.62 19.13
CA ARG A 50 -44.10 10.82 17.95
C ARG A 50 -44.82 11.76 17.00
N LEU A 51 -44.30 11.96 15.79
CA LEU A 51 -45.10 12.45 14.66
C LEU A 51 -44.79 11.66 13.37
N ARG A 52 -45.84 11.52 12.57
CA ARG A 52 -46.15 10.52 11.54
C ARG A 52 -45.55 10.85 10.15
N PRO A 53 -45.58 9.90 9.19
CA PRO A 53 -44.90 10.03 7.89
C PRO A 53 -45.78 10.75 6.85
N GLY A 54 -45.15 11.44 5.91
CA GLY A 54 -45.79 12.10 4.78
C GLY A 54 -44.91 12.02 3.53
N GLU A 55 -45.30 11.12 2.65
CA GLU A 55 -45.35 11.18 1.18
C GLU A 55 -44.27 11.94 0.38
N SER A 56 -43.58 11.17 -0.46
CA SER A 56 -42.91 11.59 -1.69
C SER A 56 -43.87 12.23 -2.69
N PRO A 57 -43.34 13.05 -3.61
CA PRO A 57 -43.64 12.80 -5.02
C PRO A 57 -42.40 12.75 -5.89
N GLY A 58 -42.41 11.77 -6.80
CA GLY A 58 -41.41 11.62 -7.85
C GLY A 58 -41.48 12.75 -8.87
N PHE A 59 -40.34 13.01 -9.49
CA PHE A 59 -40.27 13.87 -10.68
C PHE A 59 -39.44 13.18 -11.77
N GLY A 60 -40.19 12.85 -12.83
CA GLY A 60 -39.82 12.80 -14.25
C GLY A 60 -38.36 12.68 -14.65
N ARG A 61 -38.01 11.52 -15.20
CA ARG A 61 -37.01 11.43 -16.26
C ARG A 61 -37.56 12.12 -17.51
N GLN A 62 -36.87 13.15 -17.99
CA GLN A 62 -36.91 13.53 -19.39
C GLN A 62 -35.49 13.48 -19.94
N GLY A 63 -35.28 12.55 -20.86
CA GLY A 63 -34.09 12.50 -21.69
C GLY A 63 -34.19 13.55 -22.78
N HIS A 64 -33.21 14.45 -22.82
CA HIS A 64 -32.92 15.23 -24.01
C HIS A 64 -31.57 14.77 -24.56
N GLN A 65 -31.63 13.92 -25.58
CA GLN A 65 -30.56 13.72 -26.53
C GLN A 65 -30.63 14.87 -27.54
N SER A 66 -29.57 15.67 -27.62
CA SER A 66 -29.31 16.56 -28.75
C SER A 66 -27.93 16.20 -29.31
N PRO A 67 -27.83 15.91 -30.62
CA PRO A 67 -26.56 15.56 -31.26
C PRO A 67 -25.79 16.82 -31.66
N CYS A 68 -24.53 16.93 -31.24
CA CYS A 68 -23.60 17.92 -31.79
C CYS A 68 -22.89 17.35 -33.03
N PRO A 69 -22.85 18.08 -34.17
CA PRO A 69 -22.18 17.63 -35.37
C PRO A 69 -20.67 17.93 -35.33
N LEU A 70 -19.87 16.93 -35.70
CA LEU A 70 -18.43 17.05 -35.96
C LEU A 70 -18.20 17.74 -37.31
N SER A 71 -17.79 19.00 -37.28
CA SER A 71 -17.26 19.72 -38.45
C SER A 71 -15.73 19.60 -38.50
N ARG A 72 -15.24 18.80 -39.45
CA ARG A 72 -13.85 18.81 -39.93
C ARG A 72 -13.64 19.95 -40.92
N PRO A 73 -12.50 20.64 -40.89
CA PRO A 73 -11.96 21.28 -42.10
C PRO A 73 -10.84 20.45 -42.71
N ASN A 74 -11.00 20.21 -44.01
CA ASN A 74 -9.96 19.82 -44.96
C ASN A 74 -8.72 20.73 -44.83
N MET A 75 -7.54 20.13 -44.73
CA MET A 75 -6.32 20.76 -45.24
C MET A 75 -5.72 19.88 -46.33
N LEU A 76 -5.60 20.50 -47.49
CA LEU A 76 -5.11 19.95 -48.74
C LEU A 76 -3.60 19.69 -48.67
N ARG A 77 -3.23 18.49 -49.15
CA ARG A 77 -2.16 18.21 -50.11
C ARG A 77 -0.94 19.16 -50.08
N SER A 78 0.19 18.61 -49.65
CA SER A 78 1.45 18.82 -50.37
C SER A 78 2.20 17.49 -50.50
N ILE A 79 2.37 17.09 -51.76
CA ILE A 79 3.03 15.89 -52.21
C ILE A 79 4.50 16.25 -52.41
N TRP A 80 5.42 15.68 -51.61
CA TRP A 80 6.84 15.64 -51.95
C TRP A 80 7.20 14.21 -52.35
N ARG A 81 7.22 13.97 -53.67
CA ARG A 81 7.80 12.77 -54.28
C ARG A 81 9.31 12.98 -54.41
N HIS A 82 10.10 12.45 -53.48
CA HIS A 82 11.52 12.22 -53.78
C HIS A 82 11.63 10.92 -54.58
N ARG A 83 11.81 11.10 -55.88
CA ARG A 83 12.11 10.06 -56.87
C ARG A 83 13.53 9.54 -56.60
N ALA A 84 13.64 8.39 -55.95
CA ALA A 84 14.88 7.62 -55.92
C ALA A 84 15.24 7.22 -57.37
N ARG A 85 16.37 7.73 -57.88
CA ARG A 85 16.99 7.25 -59.12
C ARG A 85 18.00 6.18 -58.74
N SER A 86 17.72 4.94 -59.11
CA SER A 86 18.67 3.83 -59.07
C SER A 86 19.68 3.99 -60.24
N PRO A 87 21.00 3.90 -60.01
CA PRO A 87 21.96 3.76 -61.10
C PRO A 87 22.03 2.30 -61.59
N PRO A 88 22.44 2.06 -62.86
CA PRO A 88 22.39 0.74 -63.48
C PRO A 88 23.50 -0.20 -63.00
N MET A 89 23.14 -1.49 -62.92
CA MET A 89 24.04 -2.62 -62.71
C MET A 89 25.10 -2.69 -63.82
N ARG A 90 26.37 -2.69 -63.43
CA ARG A 90 27.50 -3.03 -64.31
C ARG A 90 28.06 -4.37 -63.85
N SER A 91 27.98 -5.37 -64.72
CA SER A 91 28.52 -6.70 -64.50
C SER A 91 30.04 -6.69 -64.66
N THR A 92 30.77 -6.88 -63.58
CA THR A 92 32.20 -7.23 -63.63
C THR A 92 32.39 -8.57 -62.94
N ARG A 93 32.70 -9.58 -63.77
CA ARG A 93 33.16 -10.90 -63.34
C ARG A 93 34.52 -10.73 -62.67
N PHE A 94 34.63 -11.08 -61.39
CA PHE A 94 35.93 -11.25 -60.73
C PHE A 94 36.00 -12.62 -60.07
N SER A 95 36.79 -13.46 -60.74
CA SER A 95 37.68 -14.52 -60.26
C SER A 95 37.49 -15.02 -58.82
N THR A 96 37.12 -16.30 -58.73
CA THR A 96 37.22 -17.15 -57.54
C THR A 96 38.66 -17.25 -57.05
N SER A 97 38.95 -16.82 -55.83
CA SER A 97 40.13 -17.26 -55.08
C SER A 97 39.84 -17.25 -53.58
N ARG A 98 39.75 -18.47 -53.05
CA ARG A 98 40.05 -18.92 -51.68
C ARG A 98 40.25 -17.84 -50.60
N TRP A 99 39.23 -17.68 -49.77
CA TRP A 99 39.40 -17.36 -48.35
C TRP A 99 38.68 -18.43 -47.53
N LEU A 100 39.35 -19.56 -47.36
CA LEU A 100 39.05 -20.56 -46.32
C LEU A 100 39.74 -20.08 -45.05
N THR A 101 39.10 -19.19 -44.31
CA THR A 101 39.48 -18.85 -42.93
C THR A 101 38.28 -19.13 -42.03
N ALA A 102 38.35 -20.29 -41.40
CA ALA A 102 37.73 -20.67 -40.13
C ALA A 102 36.52 -19.84 -39.69
N ALA A 103 35.32 -20.28 -40.10
CA ALA A 103 34.11 -20.00 -39.34
C ALA A 103 34.19 -20.82 -38.03
N LEU A 104 34.91 -20.27 -37.05
CA LEU A 104 34.78 -20.65 -35.65
C LEU A 104 33.31 -20.47 -35.30
N VAL A 105 32.59 -21.59 -35.21
CA VAL A 105 31.29 -21.68 -34.57
C VAL A 105 31.52 -21.24 -33.13
N SER A 106 31.39 -19.93 -32.89
CA SER A 106 31.19 -19.38 -31.56
C SER A 106 29.81 -19.83 -31.15
N CYS A 107 29.75 -21.07 -30.65
CA CYS A 107 28.61 -21.57 -29.90
C CYS A 107 28.51 -20.62 -28.72
N ALA A 108 27.66 -19.59 -28.86
CA ALA A 108 27.25 -18.76 -27.76
C ALA A 108 26.62 -19.71 -26.75
N THR A 109 27.41 -20.12 -25.77
CA THR A 109 26.90 -20.70 -24.55
C THR A 109 25.98 -19.65 -23.97
N CYS A 110 24.68 -19.77 -24.26
CA CYS A 110 23.67 -19.20 -23.39
C CYS A 110 23.95 -19.82 -22.02
N ALA A 111 24.73 -19.11 -21.20
CA ALA A 111 24.96 -19.46 -19.82
C ALA A 111 23.57 -19.42 -19.17
N PHE A 112 22.95 -20.59 -19.07
CA PHE A 112 21.75 -20.75 -18.28
C PHE A 112 22.11 -20.26 -16.89
N ALA A 113 21.31 -19.33 -16.38
CA ALA A 113 21.47 -18.84 -15.02
C ALA A 113 21.55 -20.06 -14.09
N ALA A 114 22.52 -20.06 -13.17
CA ALA A 114 22.62 -21.09 -12.16
C ALA A 114 21.27 -21.24 -11.46
N PRO A 115 20.81 -22.45 -11.12
CA PRO A 115 19.52 -22.61 -10.46
C PRO A 115 19.48 -21.85 -9.13
N PRO A 116 18.31 -21.36 -8.69
CA PRO A 116 18.19 -20.70 -7.39
C PRO A 116 18.52 -21.68 -6.24
N PRO A 117 18.89 -21.17 -5.05
CA PRO A 117 19.18 -22.00 -3.88
C PRO A 117 18.01 -22.94 -3.53
N ALA A 118 18.27 -24.24 -3.44
CA ALA A 118 17.23 -25.22 -3.15
C ALA A 118 16.55 -24.93 -1.80
N ALA A 119 15.21 -25.04 -1.78
CA ALA A 119 14.44 -24.89 -0.56
C ALA A 119 14.65 -26.09 0.37
N PRO A 120 14.89 -25.86 1.67
CA PRO A 120 14.96 -26.94 2.64
C PRO A 120 13.57 -27.57 2.76
N SER A 121 13.47 -28.85 2.40
CA SER A 121 12.23 -29.62 2.45
C SER A 121 12.18 -30.45 3.73
N GLN A 122 11.08 -30.33 4.46
CA GLN A 122 10.72 -31.21 5.58
C GLN A 122 9.26 -31.61 5.43
N PRO A 123 8.98 -32.71 4.69
CA PRO A 123 7.61 -33.08 4.37
C PRO A 123 6.76 -33.40 5.58
N VAL A 124 5.61 -32.73 5.65
CA VAL A 124 4.51 -33.02 6.58
C VAL A 124 3.33 -33.48 5.74
N THR A 125 2.63 -34.53 6.15
CA THR A 125 1.41 -34.98 5.44
C THR A 125 0.21 -34.83 6.36
N ASP A 126 -0.77 -34.04 5.92
CA ASP A 126 -2.04 -33.86 6.59
C ASP A 126 -3.10 -34.76 5.94
N THR A 127 -4.09 -35.22 6.70
CA THR A 127 -5.26 -35.92 6.14
C THR A 127 -6.48 -35.00 6.21
N LEU A 128 -6.93 -34.52 5.05
CA LEU A 128 -8.07 -33.61 4.91
C LEU A 128 -9.22 -34.37 4.25
N HIS A 129 -10.32 -34.55 4.98
CA HIS A 129 -11.51 -35.28 4.50
C HIS A 129 -11.19 -36.69 3.96
N GLY A 130 -10.23 -37.39 4.59
CA GLY A 130 -9.78 -38.73 4.17
C GLY A 130 -8.74 -38.73 3.05
N VAL A 131 -8.34 -37.57 2.52
CA VAL A 131 -7.30 -37.44 1.48
C VAL A 131 -5.98 -37.02 2.13
N GLN A 132 -4.91 -37.76 1.84
CA GLN A 132 -3.56 -37.39 2.28
C GLN A 132 -3.00 -36.27 1.38
N VAL A 133 -2.57 -35.17 1.99
CA VAL A 133 -1.99 -34.00 1.32
C VAL A 133 -0.61 -33.75 1.90
N ALA A 134 0.42 -33.94 1.08
CA ALA A 134 1.80 -33.67 1.47
C ALA A 134 2.13 -32.18 1.28
N ASP A 135 2.74 -31.58 2.29
CA ASP A 135 3.33 -30.26 2.30
C ASP A 135 4.85 -30.37 2.58
N PRO A 136 5.68 -30.51 1.52
CA PRO A 136 7.13 -30.62 1.63
C PRO A 136 7.82 -29.43 2.33
N TYR A 137 7.15 -28.27 2.37
CA TYR A 137 7.79 -27.00 2.73
C TYR A 137 7.13 -26.30 3.92
N ARG A 138 6.30 -27.02 4.70
CA ARG A 138 5.66 -26.53 5.93
C ARG A 138 6.65 -25.85 6.88
N ASN A 139 7.89 -26.33 6.93
CA ASN A 139 8.97 -25.73 7.74
C ASN A 139 9.24 -24.25 7.40
N LEU A 140 9.00 -23.82 6.16
CA LEU A 140 9.20 -22.44 5.72
C LEU A 140 8.16 -21.46 6.27
N GLU A 141 7.04 -21.93 6.80
CA GLU A 141 6.06 -21.08 7.51
C GLU A 141 6.66 -20.48 8.79
N ASN A 142 7.66 -21.13 9.38
CA ASN A 142 8.40 -20.59 10.52
C ASN A 142 9.52 -19.64 10.06
N VAL A 143 9.13 -18.40 9.74
CA VAL A 143 10.04 -17.31 9.33
C VAL A 143 11.08 -16.92 10.39
N LYS A 144 10.93 -17.37 11.63
CA LYS A 144 11.90 -17.15 12.72
C LYS A 144 12.99 -18.23 12.78
N SER A 145 12.82 -19.35 12.07
CA SER A 145 13.83 -20.41 12.05
C SER A 145 15.09 -19.93 11.31
N PRO A 146 16.30 -20.24 11.83
CA PRO A 146 17.55 -19.88 11.15
C PRO A 146 17.62 -20.42 9.71
N GLN A 147 17.20 -21.67 9.51
CA GLN A 147 17.18 -22.32 8.20
C GLN A 147 16.32 -21.57 7.18
N THR A 148 15.13 -21.10 7.57
CA THR A 148 14.26 -20.33 6.68
C THR A 148 14.84 -18.95 6.40
N GLN A 149 15.42 -18.28 7.40
CA GLN A 149 16.05 -16.97 7.18
C GLN A 149 17.28 -17.06 6.27
N GLU A 150 18.11 -18.08 6.43
CA GLU A 150 19.25 -18.35 5.56
C GLU A 150 18.80 -18.58 4.12
N TRP A 151 17.78 -19.42 3.93
CA TRP A 151 17.22 -19.68 2.60
C TRP A 151 16.62 -18.41 1.96
N LEU A 152 15.84 -17.61 2.70
CA LEU A 152 15.27 -16.35 2.21
C LEU A 152 16.36 -15.36 1.79
N LYS A 153 17.45 -15.24 2.55
CA LYS A 153 18.60 -14.40 2.20
C LYS A 153 19.30 -14.90 0.93
N ALA A 154 19.51 -16.21 0.82
CA ALA A 154 20.12 -16.80 -0.36
C ALA A 154 19.28 -16.58 -1.63
N GLN A 155 17.95 -16.72 -1.52
CA GLN A 155 17.01 -16.40 -2.60
C GLN A 155 17.06 -14.91 -2.98
N GLY A 156 17.09 -14.01 -2.00
CA GLY A 156 17.22 -12.57 -2.24
C GLY A 156 18.50 -12.23 -3.00
N ALA A 157 19.65 -12.74 -2.55
CA ALA A 157 20.94 -12.52 -3.20
C ALA A 157 20.96 -13.07 -4.63
N TYR A 158 20.43 -14.27 -4.85
CA TYR A 158 20.30 -14.85 -6.18
C TYR A 158 19.43 -13.98 -7.09
N ALA A 159 18.29 -13.51 -6.62
CA ALA A 159 17.40 -12.63 -7.39
C ALA A 159 18.08 -11.30 -7.72
N GLU A 160 18.77 -10.67 -6.77
CA GLU A 160 19.53 -9.44 -7.00
C GLU A 160 20.59 -9.61 -8.09
N GLU A 161 21.32 -10.73 -8.06
CA GLU A 161 22.33 -11.07 -9.07
C GLU A 161 21.69 -11.25 -10.46
N GLN A 162 20.60 -12.01 -10.57
CA GLN A 162 19.93 -12.21 -11.86
C GLN A 162 19.37 -10.89 -12.40
N LEU A 163 18.75 -10.07 -11.54
CA LEU A 163 18.22 -8.77 -11.94
C LEU A 163 19.35 -7.81 -12.36
N ALA A 164 20.53 -7.88 -11.75
CA ALA A 164 21.68 -7.04 -12.10
C ALA A 164 22.21 -7.33 -13.52
N ARG A 165 21.97 -8.53 -14.05
CA ARG A 165 22.37 -8.93 -15.41
C ARG A 165 21.47 -8.37 -16.51
N ILE A 166 20.30 -7.82 -16.16
CA ILE A 166 19.37 -7.24 -17.13
C ILE A 166 19.98 -5.99 -17.76
N GLN A 167 20.31 -6.09 -19.05
CA GLN A 167 20.83 -4.97 -19.82
C GLN A 167 19.83 -3.80 -19.80
N GLY A 168 20.33 -2.59 -19.52
CA GLY A 168 19.50 -1.40 -19.43
C GLY A 168 18.76 -1.18 -18.09
N ARG A 169 18.87 -2.08 -17.11
CA ARG A 169 18.23 -1.91 -15.79
C ARG A 169 18.58 -0.58 -15.11
N GLU A 170 19.85 -0.19 -15.16
CA GLU A 170 20.30 1.05 -14.53
C GLU A 170 19.69 2.27 -15.23
N ALA A 171 19.73 2.31 -16.57
CA ALA A 171 19.11 3.37 -17.36
C ALA A 171 17.60 3.47 -17.11
N MET A 172 16.90 2.34 -17.01
CA MET A 172 15.47 2.31 -16.64
C MET A 172 15.26 2.84 -15.21
N THR A 173 16.08 2.41 -14.25
CA THR A 173 15.99 2.88 -12.85
C THR A 173 16.16 4.40 -12.77
N GLN A 174 17.18 4.93 -13.46
CA GLN A 174 17.43 6.37 -13.52
C GLN A 174 16.27 7.12 -14.18
N ARG A 175 15.72 6.59 -15.29
CA ARG A 175 14.59 7.19 -15.99
C ARG A 175 13.31 7.20 -15.14
N ILE A 176 13.02 6.11 -14.42
CA ILE A 176 11.89 6.05 -13.49
C ILE A 176 12.08 7.07 -12.37
N ALA A 177 13.29 7.16 -11.79
CA ALA A 177 13.59 8.12 -10.74
C ALA A 177 13.47 9.59 -11.23
N GLU A 178 13.89 9.87 -12.46
CA GLU A 178 13.72 11.19 -13.10
C GLU A 178 12.25 11.54 -13.26
N LEU A 179 11.45 10.63 -13.84
CA LEU A 179 10.01 10.83 -14.03
C LEU A 179 9.26 10.98 -12.70
N ALA A 180 9.62 10.18 -11.70
CA ALA A 180 9.05 10.29 -10.35
C ALA A 180 9.39 11.65 -9.71
N ARG A 181 10.64 12.13 -9.84
CA ARG A 181 11.04 13.45 -9.34
C ARG A 181 10.44 14.62 -10.12
N ALA A 182 10.07 14.40 -11.38
CA ALA A 182 9.37 15.40 -12.20
C ALA A 182 7.91 15.58 -11.75
N THR A 183 7.35 14.63 -10.99
CA THR A 183 6.03 14.84 -10.36
C THR A 183 6.14 15.81 -9.19
N GLY A 184 5.24 16.78 -9.15
CA GLY A 184 5.11 17.72 -8.03
C GLY A 184 4.47 17.07 -6.80
N ASP A 185 3.90 17.90 -5.94
CA ASP A 185 3.14 17.42 -4.79
C ASP A 185 1.96 16.54 -5.23
N LEU A 186 1.74 15.42 -4.53
CA LEU A 186 0.63 14.51 -4.76
C LEU A 186 -0.40 14.69 -3.65
N VAL A 187 -1.66 14.94 -4.03
CA VAL A 187 -2.79 15.04 -3.11
C VAL A 187 -3.80 13.95 -3.43
N VAL A 188 -4.20 13.18 -2.42
CA VAL A 188 -5.16 12.07 -2.55
C VAL A 188 -6.16 12.08 -1.39
N ALA A 189 -7.23 11.29 -1.54
CA ALA A 189 -8.26 11.09 -0.51
C ALA A 189 -8.81 12.43 0.05
N LEU A 190 -9.26 13.34 -0.82
CA LEU A 190 -9.79 14.64 -0.39
C LEU A 190 -11.22 14.51 0.13
N THR A 191 -11.45 15.02 1.33
CA THR A 191 -12.76 15.14 1.98
C THR A 191 -13.05 16.60 2.28
N ARG A 192 -14.17 17.12 1.75
CA ARG A 192 -14.66 18.47 2.03
C ARG A 192 -15.84 18.43 2.98
N MET A 193 -15.68 19.05 4.13
CA MET A 193 -16.69 19.17 5.17
C MET A 193 -17.51 20.45 5.01
N PRO A 194 -18.72 20.51 5.63
CA PRO A 194 -19.43 21.76 5.82
C PRO A 194 -18.55 22.85 6.48
N GLY A 195 -18.78 24.11 6.11
CA GLY A 195 -17.92 25.21 6.55
C GLY A 195 -16.55 25.24 5.86
N ASP A 196 -16.40 24.55 4.72
CA ASP A 196 -15.22 24.55 3.84
C ASP A 196 -13.91 24.05 4.49
N LYS A 197 -14.02 23.18 5.49
CA LYS A 197 -12.86 22.50 6.07
C LYS A 197 -12.50 21.29 5.19
N LEU A 198 -11.23 21.17 4.84
CA LEU A 198 -10.72 20.15 3.93
C LEU A 198 -9.74 19.25 4.66
N PHE A 199 -9.87 17.94 4.46
CA PHE A 199 -8.93 16.94 4.92
C PHE A 199 -8.43 16.15 3.73
N TYR A 200 -7.13 15.88 3.66
CA TYR A 200 -6.55 15.10 2.57
C TYR A 200 -5.17 14.57 2.96
N LEU A 201 -4.71 13.60 2.19
CA LEU A 201 -3.34 13.12 2.25
C LEU A 201 -2.50 13.86 1.22
N LYS A 202 -1.35 14.37 1.64
CA LYS A 202 -0.39 15.03 0.74
C LYS A 202 0.99 14.44 0.92
N ARG A 203 1.65 14.10 -0.18
CA ARG A 203 3.07 13.76 -0.23
C ARG A 203 3.76 14.84 -1.06
N LYS A 204 4.65 15.61 -0.44
CA LYS A 204 5.40 16.63 -1.19
C LYS A 204 6.38 15.97 -2.15
N ALA A 205 6.74 16.68 -3.21
CA ALA A 205 7.78 16.21 -4.11
C ALA A 205 9.06 15.87 -3.32
N GLY A 206 9.55 14.63 -3.47
CA GLY A 206 10.74 14.13 -2.77
C GLY A 206 10.50 13.56 -1.36
N GLU A 207 9.31 13.68 -0.77
CA GLU A 207 8.97 12.99 0.48
C GLU A 207 8.57 11.52 0.21
N ASN A 208 8.82 10.64 1.19
CA ASN A 208 8.51 9.21 1.04
C ASN A 208 7.06 8.89 1.42
N GLN A 209 6.51 9.59 2.41
CA GLN A 209 5.22 9.28 3.02
C GLN A 209 4.18 10.39 2.83
N TYR A 210 2.91 9.98 2.75
CA TYR A 210 1.79 10.92 2.79
C TYR A 210 1.57 11.42 4.21
N LYS A 211 1.39 12.74 4.33
CA LYS A 211 1.01 13.42 5.57
C LYS A 211 -0.48 13.70 5.56
N LEU A 212 -1.13 13.55 6.72
CA LEU A 212 -2.52 13.93 6.89
C LEU A 212 -2.60 15.43 7.13
N ILE A 213 -3.31 16.14 6.26
CA ILE A 213 -3.41 17.60 6.28
C ILE A 213 -4.85 18.02 6.49
N VAL A 214 -5.02 19.10 7.26
CA VAL A 214 -6.26 19.88 7.32
C VAL A 214 -6.03 21.28 6.77
N ARG A 215 -7.04 21.85 6.13
CA ARG A 215 -7.02 23.19 5.55
C ARG A 215 -8.39 23.86 5.68
N GLN A 216 -8.41 25.18 5.87
CA GLN A 216 -9.64 25.97 5.83
C GLN A 216 -9.78 26.64 4.46
N GLY A 217 -10.69 26.13 3.64
CA GLY A 217 -10.88 26.52 2.25
C GLY A 217 -9.66 26.30 1.37
N MET A 218 -9.77 26.64 0.08
CA MET A 218 -8.70 26.37 -0.89
C MET A 218 -7.51 27.33 -0.78
N ALA A 219 -7.75 28.53 -0.27
CA ALA A 219 -6.71 29.54 -0.06
C ALA A 219 -6.11 29.54 1.36
N GLY A 220 -6.63 28.73 2.29
CA GLY A 220 -6.13 28.71 3.66
C GLY A 220 -4.73 28.14 3.81
N ALA A 221 -4.14 28.28 4.99
CA ALA A 221 -2.89 27.60 5.32
C ALA A 221 -3.10 26.09 5.50
N GLU A 222 -2.14 25.28 5.03
CA GLU A 222 -2.11 23.84 5.30
C GLU A 222 -1.59 23.60 6.72
N GLN A 223 -2.29 22.77 7.49
CA GLN A 223 -1.86 22.29 8.80
C GLN A 223 -1.65 20.77 8.73
N VAL A 224 -0.44 20.32 9.05
CA VAL A 224 -0.14 18.88 9.15
C VAL A 224 -0.68 18.36 10.48
N LEU A 225 -1.59 17.39 10.42
CA LEU A 225 -2.12 16.68 11.58
C LEU A 225 -1.28 15.44 11.92
N VAL A 226 -0.85 14.69 10.91
CA VAL A 226 -0.06 13.46 11.09
C VAL A 226 1.10 13.45 10.12
N ASP A 227 2.31 13.30 10.67
CA ASP A 227 3.55 13.11 9.92
C ASP A 227 4.13 11.71 10.24
N PRO A 228 3.97 10.73 9.32
CA PRO A 228 4.47 9.38 9.55
C PRO A 228 5.99 9.29 9.69
N GLU A 229 6.75 10.20 9.06
CA GLU A 229 8.21 10.22 9.18
C GLU A 229 8.63 10.70 10.58
N ALA A 230 7.90 11.67 11.14
CA ALA A 230 8.09 12.09 12.53
C ALA A 230 7.72 10.95 13.51
N MET A 231 6.62 10.23 13.25
CA MET A 231 6.24 9.05 14.04
C MET A 231 7.29 7.93 13.98
N ALA A 232 7.83 7.66 12.80
CA ALA A 232 8.89 6.68 12.60
C ALA A 232 10.13 7.02 13.45
N LYS A 233 10.59 8.28 13.40
CA LYS A 233 11.73 8.74 14.21
C LYS A 233 11.49 8.57 15.71
N ALA A 234 10.29 8.93 16.19
CA ALA A 234 9.92 8.80 17.60
C ALA A 234 9.83 7.34 18.07
N LYS A 235 9.58 6.39 17.16
CA LYS A 235 9.38 4.97 17.46
C LYS A 235 10.52 4.08 16.97
N GLY A 236 11.76 4.55 17.07
CA GLY A 236 12.95 3.75 16.79
C GLY A 236 13.25 3.52 15.31
N GLY A 237 12.71 4.36 14.43
CA GLY A 237 13.02 4.36 12.99
C GLY A 237 12.17 3.42 12.14
N VAL A 238 11.21 2.70 12.72
CA VAL A 238 10.31 1.83 11.95
C VAL A 238 9.46 2.69 11.02
N PRO A 239 9.43 2.47 9.69
CA PRO A 239 8.60 3.24 8.77
C PRO A 239 7.12 3.15 9.16
N HIS A 240 6.43 4.29 9.12
CA HIS A 240 4.98 4.35 9.34
C HIS A 240 4.29 4.90 8.08
N ALA A 241 3.03 4.51 7.86
CA ALA A 241 2.20 5.04 6.79
C ALA A 241 0.77 5.29 7.32
N VAL A 242 0.12 6.36 6.84
CA VAL A 242 -1.31 6.56 7.07
C VAL A 242 -2.08 5.69 6.08
N ASN A 243 -2.93 4.79 6.58
CA ASN A 243 -3.71 3.87 5.76
C ASN A 243 -5.03 4.51 5.31
N TYR A 244 -5.68 5.21 6.24
CA TYR A 244 -7.00 5.82 6.04
C TYR A 244 -7.23 6.93 7.06
N PHE A 245 -8.22 7.79 6.80
CA PHE A 245 -8.74 8.74 7.77
C PHE A 245 -10.23 8.97 7.55
N VAL A 246 -10.95 9.30 8.63
CA VAL A 246 -12.38 9.60 8.64
C VAL A 246 -12.63 10.75 9.62
N PRO A 247 -12.92 11.98 9.13
CA PRO A 247 -13.29 13.09 10.02
C PRO A 247 -14.67 12.87 10.63
N SER A 248 -14.90 13.39 11.84
CA SER A 248 -16.23 13.44 12.45
C SER A 248 -17.15 14.38 11.68
N TRP A 249 -18.47 14.23 11.80
CA TRP A 249 -19.45 15.05 11.06
C TRP A 249 -19.33 16.56 11.36
N ASP A 250 -18.92 16.91 12.58
CA ASP A 250 -18.64 18.30 12.99
C ASP A 250 -17.21 18.78 12.67
N GLY A 251 -16.36 17.90 12.11
CA GLY A 251 -14.97 18.19 11.76
C GLY A 251 -14.05 18.52 12.95
N ARG A 252 -14.47 18.24 14.19
CA ARG A 252 -13.69 18.50 15.41
C ARG A 252 -12.75 17.37 15.76
N HIS A 253 -13.09 16.15 15.37
CA HIS A 253 -12.26 14.97 15.55
C HIS A 253 -11.89 14.35 14.22
N ILE A 254 -10.78 13.63 14.20
CA ILE A 254 -10.39 12.79 13.08
C ILE A 254 -9.94 11.44 13.59
N ALA A 255 -10.52 10.38 13.03
CA ALA A 255 -10.08 9.03 13.21
C ALA A 255 -9.12 8.68 12.07
N TYR A 256 -7.96 8.08 12.35
CA TYR A 256 -7.00 7.70 11.31
C TYR A 256 -6.26 6.42 11.67
N GLY A 257 -6.00 5.60 10.66
CA GLY A 257 -5.26 4.35 10.78
C GLY A 257 -3.81 4.55 10.39
N VAL A 258 -2.88 4.05 11.20
CA VAL A 258 -1.43 4.02 10.89
C VAL A 258 -0.90 2.61 11.02
N SER A 259 -0.19 2.13 10.01
CA SER A 259 0.59 0.90 10.11
C SER A 259 2.09 1.18 10.27
N ALA A 260 2.78 0.26 10.93
CA ALA A 260 4.23 0.29 11.10
C ALA A 260 4.86 -0.88 10.33
N GLY A 261 6.00 -0.63 9.68
CA GLY A 261 6.79 -1.66 8.98
C GLY A 261 6.07 -2.33 7.82
N GLY A 262 5.07 -1.65 7.22
CA GLY A 262 4.24 -2.24 6.15
C GLY A 262 3.27 -3.31 6.64
N SER A 263 3.03 -3.40 7.95
CA SER A 263 2.03 -4.31 8.52
C SER A 263 0.63 -3.98 8.00
N GLU A 264 -0.18 -5.01 7.81
CA GLU A 264 -1.62 -4.87 7.58
C GLU A 264 -2.36 -4.53 8.89
N ASP A 265 -1.76 -4.74 10.06
CA ASP A 265 -2.35 -4.39 11.35
C ASP A 265 -2.24 -2.87 11.63
N ALA A 266 -3.11 -2.08 11.00
CA ALA A 266 -3.23 -0.67 11.31
C ALA A 266 -3.74 -0.47 12.76
N SER A 267 -3.17 0.52 13.44
CA SER A 267 -3.68 1.01 14.72
C SER A 267 -4.51 2.25 14.47
N LEU A 268 -5.74 2.26 15.00
CA LEU A 268 -6.65 3.38 14.91
C LEU A 268 -6.35 4.40 16.02
N TYR A 269 -6.17 5.65 15.60
CA TYR A 269 -5.97 6.82 16.45
C TYR A 269 -7.15 7.76 16.29
N VAL A 270 -7.51 8.46 17.37
CA VAL A 270 -8.49 9.55 17.33
C VAL A 270 -7.80 10.81 17.81
N MET A 271 -7.96 11.91 17.08
CA MET A 271 -7.30 13.17 17.37
C MET A 271 -8.30 14.33 17.35
N LYS A 272 -8.15 15.29 18.26
CA LYS A 272 -8.82 16.59 18.20
C LYS A 272 -8.13 17.46 17.16
N VAL A 273 -8.86 17.90 16.14
CA VAL A 273 -8.30 18.64 14.99
C VAL A 273 -7.72 20.00 15.41
N ALA A 274 -8.35 20.67 16.38
CA ALA A 274 -7.93 22.01 16.81
C ALA A 274 -6.60 22.02 17.57
N THR A 275 -6.33 20.99 18.37
CA THR A 275 -5.15 20.94 19.26
C THR A 275 -4.10 19.94 18.83
N GLY A 276 -4.44 18.97 17.97
CA GLY A 276 -3.56 17.85 17.63
C GLY A 276 -3.46 16.79 18.74
N GLU A 277 -4.21 16.93 19.84
CA GLU A 277 -4.20 15.98 20.95
C GLU A 277 -4.89 14.67 20.59
N LEU A 278 -4.28 13.55 20.97
CA LEU A 278 -4.92 12.24 20.89
C LEU A 278 -6.03 12.09 21.93
N VAL A 279 -7.10 11.40 21.55
CA VAL A 279 -8.23 11.06 22.42
C VAL A 279 -8.12 9.60 22.81
N GLY A 280 -7.65 9.36 24.03
CA GLY A 280 -7.45 8.02 24.57
C GLY A 280 -6.28 7.28 23.93
N GLU A 281 -6.21 5.98 24.21
CA GLU A 281 -5.17 5.10 23.69
C GLU A 281 -5.49 4.59 22.28
N PRO A 282 -4.48 4.31 21.45
CA PRO A 282 -4.70 3.74 20.11
C PRO A 282 -5.34 2.37 20.18
N ILE A 283 -6.24 2.08 19.24
CA ILE A 283 -6.94 0.80 19.15
C ILE A 283 -6.22 -0.07 18.12
N PRO A 284 -5.58 -1.19 18.51
CA PRO A 284 -4.80 -2.01 17.59
C PRO A 284 -5.70 -2.90 16.72
N ARG A 285 -5.18 -3.31 15.55
CA ARG A 285 -5.79 -4.26 14.60
C ARG A 285 -7.12 -3.78 14.01
N VAL A 286 -7.17 -2.51 13.62
CA VAL A 286 -8.29 -1.93 12.85
C VAL A 286 -7.79 -1.72 11.42
N HIS A 287 -7.84 -2.80 10.64
CA HIS A 287 -7.20 -2.90 9.32
C HIS A 287 -7.72 -1.86 8.32
N GLU A 288 -9.03 -1.64 8.30
CA GLU A 288 -9.70 -0.86 7.26
C GLU A 288 -10.31 0.42 7.81
N GLY A 289 -10.49 1.40 6.92
CA GLY A 289 -11.20 2.65 7.23
C GLY A 289 -12.72 2.50 7.30
N LEU A 290 -13.25 1.33 7.62
CA LEU A 290 -14.68 1.07 7.79
C LEU A 290 -15.18 1.61 9.13
N LEU A 291 -15.05 2.92 9.30
CA LEU A 291 -15.45 3.66 10.49
C LEU A 291 -16.63 4.57 10.18
N SER A 292 -17.63 4.56 11.06
CA SER A 292 -18.79 5.43 10.95
C SER A 292 -19.02 6.19 12.25
N TRP A 293 -18.93 7.52 12.16
CA TRP A 293 -19.28 8.40 13.27
C TRP A 293 -20.78 8.41 13.52
N THR A 294 -21.19 8.41 14.79
CA THR A 294 -22.57 8.70 15.17
C THR A 294 -22.95 10.11 14.73
N PRO A 295 -24.24 10.40 14.43
CA PRO A 295 -24.66 11.72 13.94
C PRO A 295 -24.27 12.88 14.87
N ASP A 296 -24.13 12.63 16.18
CA ASP A 296 -23.71 13.62 17.17
C ASP A 296 -22.18 13.77 17.30
N SER A 297 -21.39 13.03 16.51
CA SER A 297 -19.92 13.03 16.51
C SER A 297 -19.26 12.64 17.84
N LYS A 298 -20.01 12.02 18.78
CA LYS A 298 -19.50 11.64 20.10
C LYS A 298 -19.02 10.20 20.19
N ALA A 299 -19.38 9.37 19.22
CA ALA A 299 -18.97 7.99 19.16
C ALA A 299 -18.77 7.56 17.70
N PHE A 300 -18.14 6.42 17.52
CA PHE A 300 -18.06 5.79 16.21
C PHE A 300 -18.11 4.28 16.34
N THR A 301 -18.53 3.62 15.26
CA THR A 301 -18.42 2.18 15.07
C THR A 301 -17.28 1.88 14.12
N PHE A 302 -16.59 0.77 14.35
CA PHE A 302 -15.51 0.25 13.50
C PHE A 302 -15.59 -1.28 13.42
N ASN A 303 -14.88 -1.87 12.46
CA ASN A 303 -14.82 -3.32 12.24
C ASN A 303 -13.89 -4.05 13.22
#